data_AF-A0A554QEX3-F1
#
_entry.id   AF-A0A554QEX3-F1
#
_cell.length_a   1.000
_cell.length_b   1.000
_cell.length_c   1.000
_cell.angle_alpha   90.00
_cell.angle_beta   90.00
_cell.angle_gamma   90.00
#
_symmetry.space_group_name_H-M   'P 1'
#
loop_
_entity.id
_entity.type
_entity.pdbx_description
1 polymer ?
#
loop_
_entity_poly.entity_id
_entity_poly.type
_entity_poly.pdbx_seq_one_letter_code
_entity_poly.pdbx_strand_id
1 'polypeptide(L)' 'MGISRQCASKWVNRFKQVGDLGLQDRSSAPDHHPSATVTDIVVQIEAMRRTRK' A
#
# COMPACT_ATOMS: atom_id res chain seq x y z
N MET A 1 -18.21 16.23 7.04
CA MET A 1 -17.54 14.94 6.70
C MET A 1 -16.04 15.14 6.88
N GLY A 2 -15.38 14.35 7.74
CA GLY A 2 -13.98 14.54 8.14
C GLY A 2 -12.91 14.22 7.09
N ILE A 3 -13.27 14.15 5.79
CA ILE A 3 -12.35 13.87 4.68
C ILE A 3 -12.70 14.75 3.48
N SER A 4 -11.71 15.03 2.64
CA SER A 4 -11.92 15.77 1.39
C SER A 4 -12.73 14.94 0.38
N ARG A 5 -13.44 15.63 -0.53
CA ARG A 5 -14.13 14.98 -1.67
C ARG A 5 -13.18 14.12 -2.50
N GLN A 6 -11.94 14.59 -2.70
CA GLN A 6 -10.93 13.87 -3.47
C GLN A 6 -10.55 12.53 -2.81
N CYS A 7 -10.42 12.52 -1.48
CA CYS A 7 -10.19 11.28 -0.73
C CYS A 7 -11.36 10.31 -0.90
N ALA A 8 -12.60 10.79 -0.76
CA ALA A 8 -13.80 9.96 -0.95
C ALA A 8 -13.86 9.37 -2.37
N SER A 9 -13.61 10.17 -3.41
CA SER A 9 -13.60 9.70 -4.81
C SER A 9 -12.57 8.58 -5.04
N LYS A 10 -11.39 8.68 -4.44
CA LYS A 10 -10.33 7.65 -4.55
C LYS A 10 -10.75 6.31 -3.95
N TRP A 11 -11.51 6.32 -2.85
CA TRP A 11 -12.04 5.12 -2.22
C TRP A 11 -13.15 4.50 -3.08
N VAL A 12 -14.11 5.32 -3.52
CA VAL A 12 -15.22 4.86 -4.39
C VAL A 12 -14.70 4.25 -5.69
N ASN A 13 -13.71 4.87 -6.34
CA ASN A 13 -13.15 4.34 -7.58
C ASN A 13 -12.43 3.00 -7.38
N ARG A 14 -11.72 2.82 -6.25
CA ARG A 14 -11.10 1.53 -5.92
C ARG A 14 -12.13 0.44 -5.71
N PHE A 15 -13.18 0.72 -4.93
CA PHE A 15 -14.28 -0.21 -4.73
C PHE A 15 -14.94 -0.61 -6.06
N LYS A 16 -15.16 0.35 -6.97
CA LYS A 16 -15.71 0.05 -8.30
C LYS A 16 -14.82 -0.85 -9.17
N GLN A 17 -13.51 -0.83 -8.98
CA GLN A 17 -12.55 -1.59 -9.78
C GLN A 17 -12.35 -3.02 -9.28
N VAL A 18 -12.26 -3.19 -7.95
CA VAL A 18 -11.83 -4.46 -7.34
C VAL A 18 -12.75 -4.92 -6.19
N GLY A 19 -13.91 -4.28 -6.02
CA GLY A 19 -14.87 -4.58 -4.97
C GLY A 19 -14.29 -4.33 -3.57
N ASP A 20 -14.66 -5.18 -2.62
CA ASP A 20 -14.23 -5.10 -1.22
C ASP A 20 -12.71 -5.16 -1.05
N LEU A 21 -11.99 -5.84 -1.96
CA LEU A 21 -10.51 -5.85 -1.94
C LEU A 21 -9.91 -4.45 -2.07
N GLY A 22 -10.63 -3.52 -2.70
CA GLY A 22 -10.19 -2.12 -2.88
C GLY A 22 -10.24 -1.28 -1.61
N LEU A 23 -10.89 -1.79 -0.55
CA LEU A 23 -11.02 -1.15 0.76
C LEU A 23 -10.02 -1.67 1.79
N GLN A 24 -9.29 -2.73 1.48
CA GLN A 24 -8.23 -3.23 2.35
C GLN A 24 -7.07 -2.23 2.44
N ASP A 25 -6.31 -2.30 3.54
CA ASP A 25 -5.11 -1.49 3.68
C ASP A 25 -4.12 -1.84 2.56
N ARG A 26 -3.66 -0.79 1.88
CA ARG A 26 -2.81 -0.89 0.70
C ARG A 26 -1.76 0.19 0.80
N SER A 27 -0.52 -0.18 0.47
CA SER A 27 0.52 0.80 0.24
C SER A 27 0.06 1.83 -0.79
N SER A 28 0.24 3.12 -0.47
CA SER A 28 0.04 4.20 -1.44
C SER A 28 1.28 4.38 -2.33
N ALA A 29 2.33 3.58 -2.13
CA ALA A 29 3.51 3.59 -2.97
C ALA A 29 3.19 3.16 -4.41
N PRO A 30 3.87 3.72 -5.41
CA PRO A 30 3.77 3.26 -6.80
C PRO A 30 4.35 1.86 -6.96
N ASP A 31 3.87 1.13 -7.97
CA ASP A 31 4.33 -0.24 -8.26
C ASP A 31 5.78 -0.29 -8.76
N HIS A 32 6.22 0.75 -9.49
CA HIS A 32 7.58 0.86 -9.99
C HIS A 32 8.27 2.11 -9.44
N HIS A 33 9.44 1.91 -8.84
CA HIS A 33 10.29 2.97 -8.33
C HIS A 33 11.74 2.68 -8.73
N PRO A 34 12.43 3.61 -9.44
CA PRO A 34 13.76 3.34 -10.01
C PRO A 34 14.85 3.12 -8.95
N SER A 35 14.67 3.68 -7.76
CA SER A 35 15.54 3.45 -6.59
C SER A 35 14.89 2.53 -5.56
N ALA A 36 14.02 1.60 -6.00
CA ALA A 36 13.50 0.56 -5.11
C ALA A 36 14.66 -0.27 -4.53
N THR A 37 14.58 -0.54 -3.24
CA THR A 37 15.51 -1.48 -2.60
C THR A 37 15.36 -2.85 -3.23
N VAL A 38 16.48 -3.51 -3.56
CA VAL A 38 16.47 -4.84 -4.16
C VAL A 38 15.76 -5.85 -3.25
N THR A 39 15.00 -6.76 -3.87
CA THR A 39 14.08 -7.67 -3.17
C THR A 39 14.76 -8.48 -2.07
N ASP A 40 15.97 -8.99 -2.30
CA ASP A 40 16.73 -9.76 -1.29
C ASP A 40 17.01 -8.96 -0.02
N ILE A 41 17.35 -7.68 -0.15
CA ILE A 41 17.59 -6.78 0.99
C ILE A 41 16.27 -6.52 1.73
N VAL A 42 15.17 -6.32 1.02
CA VAL A 42 13.84 -6.14 1.65
C VAL A 42 13.49 -7.36 2.50
N VAL A 43 13.64 -8.57 1.95
CA VAL A 43 13.39 -9.82 2.66
C VAL A 43 14.28 -9.94 3.90
N GLN A 44 15.56 -9.58 3.80
CA GLN A 44 16.48 -9.59 4.95
C GLN A 44 16.04 -8.60 6.04
N ILE A 45 15.64 -7.38 5.67
CA ILE A 45 15.13 -6.36 6.59
C ILE A 45 13.86 -6.85 7.29
N GLU A 46 12.92 -7.44 6.56
CA GLU A 46 11.69 -7.99 7.13
C GLU A 46 11.98 -9.11 8.14
N ALA A 47 12.89 -10.02 7.82
CA ALA A 47 13.29 -11.09 8.73
C ALA A 47 13.88 -10.52 10.03
N MET A 48 14.78 -9.53 9.93
CA MET A 48 15.35 -8.84 11.09
C MET A 48 14.31 -8.11 11.95
N ARG A 49 13.30 -7.50 11.32
CA ARG A 49 12.19 -6.82 12.05
C ARG A 49 11.31 -7.81 12.80
N ARG A 50 11.05 -8.99 12.21
CA ARG A 50 10.21 -10.03 12.83
C ARG A 50 10.88 -10.68 14.03
N THR A 51 12.21 -10.83 14.01
CA THR A 51 12.98 -11.48 15.08
C THR A 51 13.31 -10.56 16.26
N ARG A 52 13.25 -9.24 16.06
CA ARG A 52 13.63 -8.23 17.08
C ARG A 52 12.41 -7.49 17.66
N LYS A 53 11.35 -8.23 17.99
CA LYS A 53 10.19 -7.66 18.71
C LYS A 53 10.58 -7.17 20.10
#